data_AF-A0A2V6B651-F1
#
_entry.id   AF-A0A2V6B651-F1
#
_cell.length_a   1.000
_cell.length_b   1.000
_cell.length_c   1.000
_cell.angle_alpha   90.00
_cell.angle_beta   90.00
_cell.angle_gamma   90.00
#
_symmetry.space_group_name_H-M   'P 1'
#
loop_
_entity.id
_entity.type
_entity.pdbx_description
1 polymer ?
#
loop_
_entity_poly.entity_id
_entity_poly.type
_entity_poly.pdbx_seq_one_letter_code
_entity_poly.pdbx_strand_id
1 'polypeptide(L)'
;MHAETIPAVAPLRYTRANPFPARMLVNRRLSGSESEKDTRHFELDLTGWGLSFEVGDSLAVYPTNDPQLVDEIIHALGLTGHEDVPRPRGESTSLREALLRDYSITQPTPKFLRAIAQRASAAPTLSYLLAPDRKQDLETYLWGMEIIDFISEHPSARFTPQEFVALLTKLQPRLYSVAS
;
A
#
# COMPACT_ATOMS: atom_id res chain seq x y z
N MET A 1 -40.41 -5.42 39.12
CA MET A 1 -39.99 -4.74 37.86
C MET A 1 -38.48 -4.79 37.82
N HIS A 2 -37.89 -5.70 37.05
CA HIS A 2 -36.45 -5.77 36.87
C HIS A 2 -36.07 -4.77 35.78
N ALA A 3 -35.29 -3.74 36.14
CA ALA A 3 -34.70 -2.83 35.17
C ALA A 3 -33.48 -3.55 34.57
N GLU A 4 -33.56 -3.84 33.28
CA GLU A 4 -32.49 -4.41 32.49
C GLU A 4 -31.48 -3.30 32.19
N THR A 5 -30.31 -3.36 32.82
CA THR A 5 -29.22 -2.41 32.58
C THR A 5 -28.60 -2.72 31.21
N ILE A 6 -28.88 -1.88 30.21
CA ILE A 6 -28.23 -1.95 28.90
C ILE A 6 -26.73 -1.67 29.12
N PRO A 7 -25.81 -2.56 28.71
CA PRO A 7 -24.39 -2.31 28.85
C PRO A 7 -24.00 -1.10 28.00
N ALA A 8 -23.42 -0.08 28.64
CA ALA A 8 -22.86 1.07 27.96
C ALA A 8 -21.74 0.60 27.01
N VAL A 9 -21.89 0.87 25.71
CA VAL A 9 -20.85 0.60 24.72
C VAL A 9 -19.63 1.44 25.08
N ALA A 10 -18.51 0.78 25.40
CA ALA A 10 -17.26 1.47 25.70
C ALA A 10 -16.88 2.38 24.50
N PRO A 11 -16.42 3.62 24.74
CA PRO A 11 -16.10 4.53 23.64
C PRO A 11 -15.04 3.89 22.74
N LEU A 12 -15.29 3.92 21.43
CA LEU A 12 -14.36 3.47 20.40
C LEU A 12 -13.02 4.21 20.59
N ARG A 13 -12.02 3.49 21.10
CA ARG A 13 -10.67 4.03 21.19
C ARG A 13 -10.01 3.91 19.83
N TYR A 14 -9.53 5.02 19.29
CA TYR A 14 -8.73 5.01 18.07
C TYR A 14 -7.34 4.47 18.39
N THR A 15 -6.90 3.51 17.58
CA THR A 15 -5.62 2.82 17.75
C THR A 15 -5.01 2.52 16.39
N ARG A 16 -3.81 1.94 16.36
CA ARG A 16 -3.20 1.42 15.13
C ARG A 16 -4.08 0.38 14.40
N ALA A 17 -4.95 -0.33 15.11
CA ALA A 17 -5.86 -1.32 14.54
C ALA A 17 -7.24 -0.73 14.18
N ASN A 18 -7.55 0.47 14.67
CA ASN A 18 -8.80 1.19 14.43
C ASN A 18 -8.47 2.69 14.25
N PRO A 19 -7.93 3.11 13.09
CA PRO A 19 -7.50 4.48 12.88
C PRO A 19 -8.69 5.45 12.85
N PHE A 20 -8.48 6.68 13.28
CA PHE A 20 -9.50 7.72 13.24
C PHE A 20 -9.76 8.17 11.79
N PRO A 21 -11.01 8.15 11.29
CA PRO A 21 -11.33 8.59 9.93
C PRO A 21 -11.44 10.12 9.87
N ALA A 22 -10.33 10.82 10.12
CA ALA A 22 -10.28 12.28 10.09
C ALA A 22 -10.68 12.82 8.70
N ARG A 23 -11.52 13.86 8.68
CA ARG A 23 -11.90 14.54 7.43
C ARG A 23 -10.78 15.50 7.03
N MET A 24 -10.36 15.46 5.77
CA MET A 24 -9.45 16.48 5.23
C MET A 24 -10.19 17.79 5.00
N LEU A 25 -9.74 18.85 5.66
CA LEU A 25 -10.29 20.21 5.57
C LEU A 25 -9.57 21.04 4.51
N VAL A 26 -8.24 20.95 4.48
CA VAL A 26 -7.40 21.70 3.55
C VAL A 26 -6.44 20.75 2.84
N ASN A 27 -6.26 21.00 1.54
CA ASN A 27 -5.20 20.44 0.71
C ASN A 27 -4.71 21.57 -0.19
N ARG A 28 -3.55 22.14 0.13
CA ARG A 28 -3.01 23.30 -0.58
C ARG A 28 -1.56 23.07 -0.97
N ARG A 29 -1.22 23.36 -2.23
CA ARG A 29 0.18 23.37 -2.67
C ARG A 29 0.95 24.50 -1.99
N LEU A 30 2.10 24.17 -1.42
CA LEU A 30 3.07 25.09 -0.83
C LEU A 30 4.19 25.46 -1.80
N SER A 31 4.57 24.53 -2.68
CA SER A 31 5.55 24.81 -3.72
C SER A 31 4.99 25.72 -4.80
N GLY A 32 5.86 26.55 -5.40
CA GLY A 32 5.48 27.41 -6.52
C GLY A 32 5.06 26.60 -7.75
N SER A 33 4.26 27.20 -8.64
CA SER A 33 3.73 26.53 -9.84
C SER A 33 4.82 25.95 -10.75
N GLU A 34 5.96 26.63 -10.84
CA GLU A 34 7.12 26.24 -11.66
C GLU A 34 8.04 25.23 -10.96
N SER A 35 7.77 24.86 -9.70
CA SER A 35 8.59 23.88 -9.00
C SER A 35 8.30 22.46 -9.50
N GLU A 36 9.36 21.69 -9.73
CA GLU A 36 9.27 20.24 -9.97
C GLU A 36 8.76 19.47 -8.74
N LYS A 37 8.86 20.05 -7.54
CA LYS A 37 8.37 19.45 -6.29
C LYS A 37 6.90 19.82 -6.08
N ASP A 38 6.09 18.86 -5.64
CA ASP A 38 4.74 19.09 -5.12
C ASP A 38 4.73 18.94 -3.60
N THR A 39 5.02 20.03 -2.88
CA THR A 39 4.92 20.07 -1.42
C THR A 39 3.54 20.57 -1.05
N ARG A 40 2.84 19.87 -0.16
CA ARG A 40 1.45 20.17 0.21
C ARG A 40 1.26 20.40 1.70
N HIS A 41 0.35 21.31 2.02
CA HIS A 41 -0.19 21.59 3.34
C HIS A 41 -1.55 20.91 3.47
N PHE A 42 -1.70 20.09 4.52
CA PHE A 42 -2.93 19.39 4.83
C PHE A 42 -3.43 19.78 6.22
N GLU A 43 -4.73 20.04 6.32
CA GLU A 43 -5.41 20.21 7.61
C GLU A 43 -6.46 19.11 7.75
N LEU A 44 -6.50 18.50 8.92
CA LEU A 44 -7.42 17.40 9.23
C LEU A 44 -8.32 17.81 10.39
N ASP A 45 -9.62 17.55 10.25
CA ASP A 45 -10.59 17.71 11.32
C ASP A 45 -10.42 16.57 12.33
N LEU A 46 -9.97 16.93 13.54
CA LEU A 46 -9.81 16.02 14.66
C LEU A 46 -10.98 16.08 15.66
N THR A 47 -12.07 16.75 15.31
CA THR A 47 -13.28 16.81 16.15
C THR A 47 -13.79 15.39 16.42
N GLY A 48 -13.90 15.04 17.71
CA GLY A 48 -14.32 13.70 18.12
C GLY A 48 -13.20 12.64 18.13
N TRP A 49 -11.95 13.00 17.82
CA TRP A 49 -10.81 12.10 17.95
C TRP A 49 -10.54 11.71 19.41
N GLY A 50 -10.72 12.67 20.33
CA GLY A 50 -10.63 12.42 21.77
C GLY A 50 -9.22 12.12 22.30
N LEU A 51 -8.18 12.34 21.50
CA LEU A 51 -6.78 12.26 21.89
C LEU A 51 -6.10 13.63 21.75
N SER A 52 -4.99 13.83 22.46
CA SER A 52 -4.10 14.99 22.34
C SER A 52 -2.79 14.57 21.66
N PHE A 53 -2.11 15.54 21.05
CA PHE A 53 -0.74 15.38 20.54
C PHE A 53 0.11 16.57 21.00
N GLU A 54 1.42 16.38 21.02
CA GLU A 54 2.40 17.39 21.39
C GLU A 54 3.31 17.75 20.21
N VAL A 55 4.03 18.86 20.35
CA VAL A 55 5.05 19.26 19.38
C VAL A 55 6.14 18.19 19.33
N GLY A 56 6.42 17.69 18.12
CA GLY A 56 7.35 16.58 17.90
C GLY A 56 6.65 15.25 17.62
N ASP A 57 5.34 15.14 17.86
CA ASP A 57 4.58 13.95 17.50
C ASP A 57 4.47 13.77 15.98
N SER A 58 4.21 12.51 15.59
CA SER A 58 3.97 12.13 14.20
C SER A 58 2.56 11.58 14.01
N LEU A 59 1.93 12.00 12.91
CA LEU A 59 0.68 11.44 12.44
C LEU A 59 0.95 10.24 11.52
N ALA A 60 0.31 9.11 11.82
CA ALA A 60 0.31 7.95 10.94
C ALA A 60 -0.89 8.00 9.97
N VAL A 61 -0.62 8.15 8.68
CA VAL A 61 -1.63 8.12 7.61
C VAL A 61 -1.65 6.73 6.99
N TYR A 62 -2.84 6.13 6.90
CA TYR A 62 -3.07 4.84 6.25
C TYR A 62 -3.54 5.10 4.82
N PRO A 63 -2.68 4.91 3.81
CA PRO A 63 -3.04 5.21 2.44
C PRO A 63 -3.90 4.09 1.82
N THR A 64 -4.54 4.43 0.71
CA THR A 64 -5.05 3.48 -0.28
C THR A 64 -4.23 3.63 -1.54
N ASN A 65 -3.97 2.53 -2.25
CA ASN A 65 -3.36 2.62 -3.57
C ASN A 65 -4.30 3.27 -4.58
N ASP A 66 -3.76 3.68 -5.74
CA ASP A 66 -4.55 4.19 -6.84
C ASP A 66 -5.47 3.07 -7.39
N PRO A 67 -6.80 3.27 -7.42
CA PRO A 67 -7.72 2.29 -8.00
C PRO A 67 -7.39 1.92 -9.45
N GLN A 68 -6.88 2.86 -10.25
CA GLN A 68 -6.52 2.59 -11.65
C GLN A 68 -5.33 1.63 -11.75
N LEU A 69 -4.28 1.87 -10.98
CA LEU A 69 -3.12 0.97 -10.90
C LEU A 69 -3.52 -0.43 -10.41
N VAL A 70 -4.45 -0.52 -9.44
CA VAL A 70 -4.99 -1.80 -8.98
C VAL A 70 -5.67 -2.54 -10.14
N ASP A 71 -6.53 -1.87 -10.89
CA ASP A 71 -7.26 -2.45 -12.00
C ASP A 71 -6.31 -2.85 -13.15
N GLU A 72 -5.26 -2.06 -13.43
CA GLU A 72 -4.20 -2.39 -14.38
C GLU A 72 -3.43 -3.66 -14.01
N ILE A 73 -3.04 -3.81 -12.73
CA ILE A 73 -2.34 -5.00 -12.24
C ILE A 73 -3.23 -6.24 -12.36
N ILE A 74 -4.50 -6.12 -11.96
CA ILE A 74 -5.47 -7.23 -12.07
C ILE A 74 -5.63 -7.66 -13.53
N HIS A 75 -5.76 -6.70 -14.44
CA HIS A 75 -5.87 -6.97 -15.86
C HIS A 75 -4.61 -7.62 -16.43
N ALA A 76 -3.42 -7.11 -16.09
CA ALA A 76 -2.14 -7.65 -16.55
C ALA A 76 -1.90 -9.09 -16.08
N LEU A 77 -2.42 -9.45 -14.90
CA LEU A 77 -2.41 -10.83 -14.38
C LEU A 77 -3.45 -11.74 -15.05
N GLY A 78 -4.40 -11.18 -15.80
CA GLY A 78 -5.51 -11.91 -16.39
C GLY A 78 -6.55 -12.39 -15.36
N LEU A 79 -6.72 -11.63 -14.27
CA LEU A 79 -7.63 -11.94 -13.17
C LEU A 79 -8.87 -11.04 -13.22
N THR A 80 -9.90 -11.40 -12.45
CA THR A 80 -11.16 -10.64 -12.37
C THR A 80 -11.16 -9.62 -11.24
N GLY A 81 -10.32 -9.80 -10.22
CA GLY A 81 -10.29 -8.99 -9.01
C GLY A 81 -11.23 -9.48 -7.91
N HIS A 82 -12.12 -10.43 -8.21
CA HIS A 82 -13.07 -11.02 -7.26
C HIS A 82 -12.52 -12.25 -6.53
N GLU A 83 -11.33 -12.73 -6.91
CA GLU A 83 -10.76 -13.92 -6.32
C GLU A 83 -10.45 -13.71 -4.85
N ASP A 84 -10.80 -14.69 -4.00
CA ASP A 84 -10.53 -14.63 -2.58
C ASP A 84 -9.04 -14.80 -2.29
N VAL A 85 -8.47 -13.82 -1.60
CA VAL A 85 -7.05 -13.81 -1.19
C VAL A 85 -6.91 -13.53 0.30
N PRO A 86 -5.86 -14.07 0.95
CA PRO A 86 -5.60 -13.78 2.35
C PRO A 86 -5.26 -12.29 2.54
N ARG A 87 -5.64 -11.75 3.69
CA ARG A 87 -5.17 -10.44 4.14
C ARG A 87 -4.01 -10.60 5.13
N PRO A 88 -3.09 -9.62 5.24
CA PRO A 88 -2.09 -9.61 6.30
C PRO A 88 -2.70 -9.54 7.71
N ARG A 89 -3.94 -9.02 7.83
CA ARG A 89 -4.72 -8.97 9.07
C ARG A 89 -6.20 -9.12 8.75
N GLY A 90 -6.89 -9.93 9.55
CA GLY A 90 -8.33 -10.17 9.40
C GLY A 90 -8.63 -11.33 8.45
N GLU A 91 -9.89 -11.42 8.04
CA GLU A 91 -10.40 -12.46 7.15
C GLU A 91 -9.97 -12.22 5.69
N SER A 92 -10.02 -13.26 4.86
CA SER A 92 -9.79 -13.12 3.42
C SER A 92 -10.74 -12.12 2.78
N THR A 93 -10.33 -11.55 1.66
CA THR A 93 -11.15 -10.61 0.88
C THR A 93 -10.85 -10.75 -0.61
N SER A 94 -11.61 -10.04 -1.45
CA SER A 94 -11.35 -9.99 -2.89
C SER A 94 -9.95 -9.45 -3.19
N LEU A 95 -9.31 -9.95 -4.24
CA LEU A 95 -8.01 -9.48 -4.71
C LEU A 95 -7.97 -7.95 -4.86
N ARG A 96 -9.04 -7.36 -5.41
CA ARG A 96 -9.12 -5.91 -5.60
C ARG A 96 -9.03 -5.14 -4.28
N GLU A 97 -9.81 -5.51 -3.27
CA GLU A 97 -9.75 -4.85 -1.96
C GLU A 97 -8.40 -5.06 -1.27
N ALA A 98 -7.83 -6.25 -1.39
CA ALA A 98 -6.52 -6.56 -0.84
C ALA A 98 -5.42 -5.69 -1.47
N LEU A 99 -5.39 -5.57 -2.80
CA LEU A 99 -4.43 -4.72 -3.50
C LEU A 99 -4.68 -3.23 -3.23
N LEU A 100 -5.92 -2.81 -2.99
CA LEU A 100 -6.24 -1.42 -2.73
C LEU A 100 -5.76 -0.95 -1.35
N ARG A 101 -5.81 -1.82 -0.32
CA ARG A 101 -5.69 -1.40 1.09
C ARG A 101 -4.62 -2.13 1.89
N ASP A 102 -4.25 -3.35 1.50
CA ASP A 102 -3.46 -4.23 2.37
C ASP A 102 -2.04 -4.48 1.88
N TYR A 103 -1.81 -4.41 0.56
CA TYR A 103 -0.53 -4.72 -0.07
C TYR A 103 0.11 -3.50 -0.75
N SER A 104 1.44 -3.44 -0.72
CA SER A 104 2.22 -2.45 -1.46
C SER A 104 2.38 -2.92 -2.90
N ILE A 105 1.91 -2.12 -3.85
CA ILE A 105 1.91 -2.47 -5.28
C ILE A 105 2.87 -1.63 -6.12
N THR A 106 3.51 -0.61 -5.54
CA THR A 106 4.42 0.31 -6.25
C THR A 106 5.90 -0.03 -6.05
N GLN A 107 6.22 -1.01 -5.19
CA GLN A 107 7.60 -1.35 -4.85
C GLN A 107 7.88 -2.84 -5.10
N PRO A 108 8.65 -3.17 -6.15
CA PRO A 108 9.13 -4.52 -6.40
C PRO A 108 10.00 -5.02 -5.25
N THR A 109 9.82 -6.28 -4.86
CA THR A 109 10.65 -6.92 -3.82
C THR A 109 11.61 -7.93 -4.44
N PRO A 110 12.77 -8.21 -3.82
CA PRO A 110 13.65 -9.29 -4.31
C PRO A 110 12.94 -10.65 -4.41
N LYS A 111 11.94 -10.91 -3.55
CA LYS A 111 11.11 -12.13 -3.60
C LYS A 111 10.25 -12.15 -4.87
N PHE A 112 9.56 -11.05 -5.16
CA PHE A 112 8.75 -10.89 -6.36
C PHE A 112 9.61 -11.00 -7.64
N LEU A 113 10.73 -10.30 -7.71
CA LEU A 113 11.62 -10.30 -8.87
C LEU A 113 12.18 -11.70 -9.17
N ARG A 114 12.58 -12.45 -8.14
CA ARG A 114 12.99 -13.86 -8.31
C ARG A 114 11.86 -14.73 -8.84
N ALA A 115 10.63 -14.52 -8.36
CA ALA A 115 9.48 -15.29 -8.82
C ALA A 115 9.16 -15.00 -10.30
N ILE A 116 9.28 -13.73 -10.74
CA ILE A 116 9.20 -13.36 -12.17
C ILE A 116 10.31 -14.05 -12.96
N ALA A 117 11.58 -13.91 -12.54
CA ALA A 117 12.72 -14.47 -13.24
C ALA A 117 12.66 -16.01 -13.39
N GLN A 118 12.05 -16.71 -12.43
CA GLN A 118 11.88 -18.16 -12.47
C GLN A 118 10.74 -18.64 -13.38
N ARG A 119 9.68 -17.83 -13.55
CA ARG A 119 8.46 -18.22 -14.28
C ARG A 119 8.37 -17.62 -15.68
N ALA A 120 9.04 -16.51 -15.91
CA ALA A 120 9.10 -15.88 -17.22
C ALA A 120 9.88 -16.76 -18.20
N SER A 121 9.38 -16.89 -19.42
CA SER A 121 10.07 -17.64 -20.49
C SER A 121 11.41 -17.01 -20.88
N ALA A 122 11.56 -15.68 -20.68
CA ALA A 122 12.80 -14.96 -20.87
C ALA A 122 12.85 -13.75 -19.93
N ALA A 123 13.80 -13.77 -18.99
CA ALA A 123 14.12 -12.64 -18.11
C ALA A 123 15.63 -12.59 -17.82
N PRO A 124 16.50 -12.52 -18.85
CA PRO A 124 17.95 -12.59 -18.67
C PRO A 124 18.47 -11.41 -17.84
N THR A 125 17.91 -10.22 -18.03
CA THR A 125 18.25 -9.01 -17.27
C THR A 125 17.97 -9.19 -15.78
N LEU A 126 16.78 -9.68 -15.42
CA LEU A 126 16.45 -9.94 -14.01
C LEU A 126 17.35 -11.01 -13.40
N SER A 127 17.60 -12.10 -14.12
CA SER A 127 18.50 -13.16 -13.67
C SER A 127 19.91 -12.64 -13.39
N TYR A 128 20.42 -11.77 -14.25
CA TYR A 128 21.72 -11.12 -14.09
C TYR A 128 21.75 -10.15 -12.90
N LEU A 129 20.75 -9.27 -12.78
CA LEU A 129 20.70 -8.24 -11.73
C LEU A 129 20.44 -8.80 -10.32
N LEU A 130 19.84 -9.99 -10.21
CA LEU A 130 19.58 -10.64 -8.93
C LEU A 130 20.80 -11.36 -8.32
N ALA A 131 21.96 -11.31 -8.98
CA ALA A 131 23.20 -11.86 -8.44
C ALA A 131 23.67 -11.12 -7.16
N PRO A 132 24.25 -11.81 -6.16
CA PRO A 132 24.61 -11.20 -4.87
C PRO A 132 25.56 -10.00 -4.94
N ASP A 133 26.43 -9.96 -5.95
CA ASP A 133 27.44 -8.92 -6.17
C ASP A 133 26.93 -7.74 -7.02
N ARG A 134 25.64 -7.74 -7.41
CA ARG A 134 25.02 -6.75 -8.32
C ARG A 134 24.00 -5.85 -7.62
N LYS A 135 24.06 -5.74 -6.29
CA LYS A 135 23.07 -4.99 -5.50
C LYS A 135 22.89 -3.54 -5.98
N GLN A 136 23.99 -2.83 -6.27
CA GLN A 136 23.95 -1.45 -6.73
C GLN A 136 23.31 -1.29 -8.12
N ASP A 137 23.61 -2.24 -9.02
CA ASP A 137 23.05 -2.25 -10.37
C ASP A 137 21.54 -2.52 -10.32
N LEU A 138 21.11 -3.45 -9.45
CA LEU A 138 19.70 -3.72 -9.20
C LEU A 138 18.98 -2.50 -8.62
N GLU A 139 19.56 -1.82 -7.62
CA GLU A 139 18.98 -0.59 -7.06
C GLU A 139 18.83 0.50 -8.13
N THR A 140 19.80 0.63 -9.04
CA THR A 140 19.75 1.59 -10.15
C THR A 140 18.67 1.21 -11.16
N TYR A 141 18.57 -0.07 -11.54
CA TYR A 141 17.56 -0.56 -12.46
C TYR A 141 16.13 -0.42 -11.92
N LEU A 142 15.94 -0.61 -10.61
CA LEU A 142 14.63 -0.46 -9.97
C LEU A 142 14.19 0.99 -9.79
N TRP A 143 15.04 1.98 -10.11
CA TRP A 143 14.69 3.38 -9.98
C TRP A 143 13.56 3.76 -10.94
N GLY A 144 12.38 4.05 -10.37
CA GLY A 144 11.17 4.38 -11.14
C GLY A 144 10.40 3.16 -11.66
N MET A 145 10.82 1.94 -11.32
CA MET A 145 10.12 0.70 -11.70
C MET A 145 9.12 0.28 -10.62
N GLU A 146 7.91 -0.06 -11.03
CA GLU A 146 6.84 -0.56 -10.18
C GLU A 146 6.49 -2.02 -10.51
N ILE A 147 5.61 -2.63 -9.72
CA ILE A 147 5.24 -4.04 -9.91
C ILE A 147 4.55 -4.27 -11.26
N ILE A 148 3.74 -3.32 -11.71
CA ILE A 148 3.02 -3.38 -12.98
C ILE A 148 3.97 -3.53 -14.17
N ASP A 149 5.14 -2.88 -14.15
CA ASP A 149 6.12 -2.93 -15.23
C ASP A 149 6.62 -4.36 -15.45
N PHE A 150 6.94 -5.06 -14.36
CA PHE A 150 7.43 -6.44 -14.43
C PHE A 150 6.37 -7.44 -14.89
N ILE A 151 5.12 -7.26 -14.46
CA ILE A 151 4.01 -8.13 -14.91
C ILE A 151 3.76 -7.91 -16.40
N SER A 152 3.80 -6.64 -16.85
CA SER A 152 3.54 -6.27 -18.24
C SER A 152 4.68 -6.69 -19.18
N GLU A 153 5.94 -6.53 -18.75
CA GLU A 153 7.13 -6.91 -19.54
C GLU A 153 7.32 -8.44 -19.59
N HIS A 154 6.89 -9.16 -18.55
CA HIS A 154 7.04 -10.61 -18.46
C HIS A 154 5.69 -11.32 -18.40
N PRO A 155 4.84 -11.18 -19.43
CA PRO A 155 3.47 -11.69 -19.39
C PRO A 155 3.43 -13.22 -19.33
N SER A 156 4.53 -13.94 -19.60
CA SER A 156 4.63 -15.40 -19.46
C SER A 156 4.64 -15.87 -17.98
N ALA A 157 5.07 -15.03 -17.04
CA ALA A 157 5.09 -15.36 -15.62
C ALA A 157 3.67 -15.33 -15.03
N ARG A 158 3.03 -16.51 -14.92
CA ARG A 158 1.69 -16.66 -14.31
C ARG A 158 1.77 -16.90 -12.81
N PHE A 159 0.79 -16.37 -12.09
CA PHE A 159 0.61 -16.57 -10.65
C PHE A 159 -0.86 -16.82 -10.36
N THR A 160 -1.16 -17.66 -9.37
CA THR A 160 -2.50 -17.62 -8.77
C THR A 160 -2.66 -16.32 -7.96
N PRO A 161 -3.89 -15.86 -7.70
CA PRO A 161 -4.13 -14.67 -6.88
C PRO A 161 -3.43 -14.73 -5.51
N GLN A 162 -3.48 -15.90 -4.84
CA GLN A 162 -2.91 -16.11 -3.51
C GLN A 162 -1.37 -16.13 -3.56
N GLU A 163 -0.79 -16.75 -4.60
CA GLU A 163 0.65 -16.69 -4.83
C GLU A 163 1.12 -15.26 -5.04
N PHE A 164 0.40 -14.49 -5.88
CA PHE A 164 0.77 -13.12 -6.20
C PHE A 164 0.81 -12.24 -4.94
N VAL A 165 -0.26 -12.22 -4.13
CA VAL A 165 -0.27 -11.40 -2.91
C VAL A 165 0.76 -11.86 -1.88
N ALA A 166 1.17 -13.13 -1.90
CA ALA A 166 2.23 -13.64 -1.03
C ALA A 166 3.63 -13.16 -1.44
N LEU A 167 3.81 -12.64 -2.66
CA LEU A 167 5.05 -12.01 -3.13
C LEU A 167 5.16 -10.53 -2.73
N LEU A 168 4.03 -9.92 -2.35
CA LEU A 168 3.93 -8.51 -1.98
C LEU A 168 4.25 -8.28 -0.51
N THR A 169 4.65 -7.05 -0.18
CA THR A 169 4.75 -6.59 1.21
C THR A 169 3.45 -5.94 1.65
N LYS A 170 3.23 -5.87 2.96
CA LYS A 170 2.10 -5.15 3.54
C LYS A 170 2.23 -3.65 3.25
N LEU A 171 1.12 -3.01 2.87
CA LEU A 171 1.00 -1.57 2.78
C LEU A 171 1.18 -0.93 4.17
N GLN A 172 2.27 -0.18 4.34
CA GLN A 172 2.61 0.44 5.62
C GLN A 172 1.97 1.83 5.77
N PRO A 173 1.59 2.24 7.00
CA PRO A 173 1.27 3.63 7.26
C PRO A 173 2.48 4.52 6.99
N ARG A 174 2.24 5.75 6.54
CA ARG A 174 3.28 6.77 6.38
C ARG A 174 3.23 7.72 7.57
N LEU A 175 4.40 8.02 8.14
CA LEU A 175 4.52 8.93 9.28
C LEU A 175 4.89 10.32 8.78
N TYR A 176 4.14 11.32 9.25
CA TYR A 176 4.41 12.73 8.99
C TYR A 176 4.50 13.47 10.32
N SER A 177 5.55 14.28 10.51
CA SER A 177 5.64 15.16 11.68
C SER A 177 4.47 16.14 11.68
N VAL A 178 3.84 16.32 12.83
CA VAL A 178 2.77 17.31 12.97
C VAL A 178 3.38 18.71 12.92
N ALA A 179 2.86 19.56 12.05
CA ALA A 179 3.39 20.90 11.76
C ALA A 179 2.40 22.02 12.12
N SER A 180 1.55 21.79 13.12
CA SER A 180 0.52 22.74 13.59
C SER A 180 1.08 23.79 14.55
#